data_AF-A0A7C3FIV6-F1
#
_entry.id   AF-A0A7C3FIV6-F1
#
_cell.length_a   1.000
_cell.length_b   1.000
_cell.length_c   1.000
_cell.angle_alpha   90.00
_cell.angle_beta   90.00
_cell.angle_gamma   90.00
#
_symmetry.space_group_name_H-M   'P 1'
#
loop_
_entity.id
_entity.type
_entity.pdbx_description
1 polymer ?
#
loop_
_entity_poly.entity_id
_entity_poly.type
_entity_poly.pdbx_seq_one_letter_code
_entity_poly.pdbx_strand_id
1 'polypeptide(L)'
;MAHEDIITLAVLITLAFAWRFVRTRQMYLTSLAVRTQKLAPIPFKPRDLSTFVQQALLGRRSMEPNSFFIRGVVFVLVAVCILPLKNYSPPLWWLTIVLIGLYVPWCVAHGLILNKKSEDDEAH
;
A
#
# COMPACT_ATOMS: atom_id res chain seq x y z
N MET A 1 9.03 17.83 -23.17
CA MET A 1 9.66 16.73 -22.42
C MET A 1 10.32 15.82 -23.44
N ALA A 2 11.59 15.49 -23.27
CA ALA A 2 12.23 14.53 -24.16
C ALA A 2 11.55 13.16 -23.96
N HIS A 3 11.51 12.34 -25.02
CA HIS A 3 10.91 11.00 -24.96
C HIS A 3 11.58 10.14 -23.86
N GLU A 4 12.87 10.37 -23.59
CA GLU A 4 13.64 9.71 -22.54
C GLU A 4 13.17 10.05 -21.12
N ASP A 5 12.72 11.30 -20.89
CA ASP A 5 12.19 11.73 -19.59
C ASP A 5 10.89 11.00 -19.24
N ILE A 6 10.03 10.80 -20.25
CA ILE A 6 8.73 10.14 -20.11
C ILE A 6 8.90 8.66 -19.77
N ILE A 7 9.85 7.98 -20.44
CA ILE A 7 10.17 6.57 -20.15
C ILE A 7 10.72 6.44 -18.74
N THR A 8 11.67 7.30 -18.37
CA THR A 8 12.26 7.30 -17.01
C THR A 8 11.20 7.48 -15.95
N LEU A 9 10.28 8.44 -16.14
CA LEU A 9 9.19 8.70 -15.21
C LEU A 9 8.24 7.48 -15.12
N ALA A 10 7.91 6.86 -16.24
CA ALA A 10 7.05 5.67 -16.28
C ALA A 10 7.68 4.48 -15.53
N VAL A 11 8.98 4.27 -15.69
CA VAL A 11 9.74 3.23 -14.96
C VAL A 11 9.73 3.52 -13.46
N LEU A 12 10.01 4.76 -13.05
CA LEU A 12 10.01 5.17 -11.63
C LEU A 12 8.63 4.99 -10.99
N ILE A 13 7.55 5.37 -11.69
CA ILE A 13 6.17 5.17 -11.22
C ILE A 13 5.89 3.68 -11.05
N THR A 14 6.24 2.87 -12.05
CA THR A 14 6.02 1.42 -12.02
C THR A 14 6.77 0.76 -10.86
N LEU A 15 8.04 1.11 -10.65
CA LEU A 15 8.85 0.62 -9.53
C LEU A 15 8.27 1.04 -8.18
N ALA A 16 7.80 2.29 -8.06
CA ALA A 16 7.17 2.79 -6.84
C ALA A 16 5.89 1.99 -6.50
N PHE A 17 5.05 1.69 -7.50
CA PHE A 17 3.87 0.86 -7.31
C PHE A 17 4.22 -0.59 -6.98
N ALA A 18 5.17 -1.21 -7.71
CA ALA A 18 5.63 -2.57 -7.43
C ALA A 18 6.13 -2.70 -5.98
N TRP A 19 6.96 -1.74 -5.52
CA TRP A 19 7.40 -1.65 -4.13
C TRP A 19 6.22 -1.55 -3.16
N ARG A 20 5.24 -0.69 -3.45
CA ARG A 20 4.03 -0.52 -2.62
C ARG A 20 3.18 -1.80 -2.54
N PHE A 21 3.06 -2.55 -3.64
CA PHE A 21 2.36 -3.84 -3.67
C PHE A 21 3.04 -4.86 -2.75
N VAL A 22 4.34 -5.07 -2.93
CA VAL A 22 5.13 -5.99 -2.10
C VAL A 22 5.03 -5.61 -0.63
N ARG A 23 5.16 -4.32 -0.34
CA ARG A 23 5.09 -3.81 1.03
C ARG A 23 3.72 -4.00 1.67
N THR A 24 2.64 -3.75 0.93
CA THR A 24 1.27 -3.95 1.44
C THR A 24 1.01 -5.41 1.72
N ARG A 25 1.51 -6.32 0.87
CA ARG A 25 1.46 -7.76 1.10
C ARG A 25 2.24 -8.17 2.36
N GLN A 26 3.46 -7.67 2.54
CA GLN A 26 4.27 -7.96 3.75
C GLN A 26 3.57 -7.49 5.04
N MET A 27 2.98 -6.30 5.02
CA MET A 27 2.21 -5.78 6.17
C MET A 27 0.96 -6.60 6.44
N TYR A 28 0.24 -7.02 5.39
CA TYR A 28 -0.91 -7.91 5.53
C TYR A 28 -0.52 -9.24 6.18
N LEU A 29 0.52 -9.91 5.67
CA LEU A 29 0.99 -11.18 6.21
C LEU A 29 1.45 -11.04 7.66
N THR A 30 2.13 -9.95 8.00
CA THR A 30 2.55 -9.66 9.37
C THR A 30 1.34 -9.42 10.27
N SER A 31 0.35 -8.65 9.81
CA SER A 31 -0.88 -8.38 10.55
C SER A 31 -1.69 -9.66 10.79
N LEU A 32 -1.75 -10.53 9.77
CA LEU A 32 -2.40 -11.84 9.88
C LEU A 32 -1.67 -12.77 10.86
N ALA A 33 -0.34 -12.80 10.82
CA ALA A 33 0.47 -13.61 11.74
C ALA A 33 0.30 -13.14 13.20
N VAL A 34 0.20 -11.84 13.43
CA VAL A 34 -0.06 -11.28 14.77
C VAL A 34 -1.47 -11.65 15.25
N ARG A 35 -2.49 -11.54 14.39
CA ARG A 35 -3.87 -11.88 14.75
C ARG A 35 -4.07 -13.36 15.02
N THR A 36 -3.45 -14.21 14.21
CA THR A 36 -3.45 -15.68 14.42
C THR A 36 -2.55 -16.16 15.56
N GLN A 37 -2.10 -15.26 16.45
CA GLN A 37 -1.23 -15.52 17.60
C GLN A 37 0.13 -16.18 17.25
N LYS A 38 0.52 -16.19 15.98
CA LYS A 38 1.81 -16.73 15.53
C LYS A 38 2.98 -15.77 15.78
N LEU A 39 2.69 -14.49 15.94
CA LEU A 39 3.67 -13.44 16.22
C LEU A 39 3.17 -12.50 17.33
N ALA A 40 4.09 -11.99 18.13
CA ALA A 40 3.78 -10.93 19.08
C ALA A 40 3.48 -9.59 18.35
N PRO A 41 2.50 -8.80 18.82
CA PRO A 41 2.23 -7.49 18.26
C PRO A 41 3.43 -6.57 18.44
N ILE A 42 3.89 -5.96 17.34
CA ILE A 42 5.01 -5.00 17.36
C ILE A 42 4.41 -3.60 17.38
N PRO A 43 4.38 -2.90 18.54
CA PRO A 43 3.89 -1.53 18.60
C PRO A 43 4.81 -0.61 17.79
N PHE A 44 4.21 0.36 17.09
CA PHE A 44 4.98 1.39 16.40
C PHE A 44 5.66 2.29 17.44
N LYS A 45 6.97 2.10 17.61
CA LYS A 45 7.80 2.87 18.54
C LYS A 45 9.07 3.28 17.80
N PRO A 46 9.05 4.39 17.06
CA PRO A 46 10.23 4.92 16.38
C PRO A 46 11.11 5.59 17.44
N ARG A 47 11.74 4.79 18.32
CA ARG A 47 12.76 5.29 19.24
C ARG A 47 14.09 5.47 18.52
N ASP A 48 14.40 4.56 17.61
CA ASP A 48 15.70 4.54 16.91
C ASP A 48 15.52 4.45 15.38
N LEU A 49 16.52 4.90 14.64
CA LEU A 49 16.50 4.93 13.16
C LEU A 49 16.38 3.52 12.56
N SER A 50 16.99 2.52 13.20
CA SER A 50 16.86 1.10 12.83
C SER A 50 15.43 0.60 12.96
N THR A 51 14.75 0.95 14.06
CA THR A 51 13.35 0.59 14.30
C THR A 51 12.42 1.32 13.35
N PHE A 52 12.70 2.59 13.05
CA PHE A 52 11.98 3.34 12.03
C PHE A 52 12.13 2.69 10.65
N VAL A 53 13.35 2.31 10.23
CA VAL A 53 13.55 1.61 8.95
C VAL A 53 12.82 0.27 8.95
N GLN A 54 12.88 -0.52 10.01
CA GLN A 54 12.20 -1.82 10.07
C GLN A 54 10.66 -1.68 10.05
N GLN A 55 10.10 -0.71 10.75
CA GLN A 55 8.65 -0.55 10.86
C GLN A 55 8.06 0.29 9.69
N ALA A 56 8.73 1.38 9.33
CA ALA A 56 8.28 2.38 8.36
C ALA A 56 8.87 2.23 6.95
N LEU A 57 9.91 1.43 6.73
CA LEU A 57 10.37 1.05 5.38
C LEU A 57 10.07 -0.43 5.09
N LEU A 58 10.47 -1.33 5.99
CA LEU A 58 10.33 -2.79 5.80
C LEU A 58 8.97 -3.36 6.20
N GLY A 59 8.09 -2.55 6.81
CA GLY A 59 6.70 -2.96 7.09
C GLY A 59 6.55 -4.09 8.10
N ARG A 60 7.54 -4.31 8.98
CA ARG A 60 7.51 -5.30 10.06
C ARG A 60 6.67 -4.81 11.25
N ARG A 61 5.39 -4.51 10.99
CA ARG A 61 4.42 -4.15 12.03
C ARG A 61 3.05 -4.72 11.70
N SER A 62 2.29 -5.05 12.75
CA SER A 62 0.86 -5.27 12.59
C SER A 62 0.17 -3.94 12.31
N MET A 63 -0.91 -4.01 11.53
CA MET A 63 -1.78 -2.90 11.22
C MET A 63 -3.22 -3.32 11.37
N GLU A 64 -4.05 -2.36 11.75
CA GLU A 64 -5.49 -2.53 11.74
C GLU A 64 -6.02 -2.60 10.30
N PRO A 65 -7.13 -3.33 10.08
CA PRO A 65 -7.84 -3.39 8.80
C PRO A 65 -8.10 -2.00 8.22
N ASN A 66 -8.55 -1.07 9.06
CA ASN A 66 -8.83 0.34 8.71
C ASN A 66 -7.65 1.03 8.02
N SER A 67 -6.42 0.70 8.39
CA SER A 67 -5.24 1.28 7.76
C SER A 67 -5.06 0.85 6.30
N PHE A 68 -5.59 -0.30 5.87
CA PHE A 68 -5.54 -0.73 4.47
C PHE A 68 -6.55 0.06 3.63
N PHE A 69 -7.75 0.33 4.17
CA PHE A 69 -8.76 1.15 3.50
C PHE A 69 -8.29 2.60 3.32
N ILE A 70 -7.71 3.22 4.36
CA ILE A 70 -7.15 4.59 4.28
C ILE A 70 -6.11 4.69 3.15
N ARG A 71 -5.27 3.67 2.97
CA ARG A 71 -4.30 3.66 1.87
C ARG A 71 -4.98 3.60 0.50
N GLY A 72 -6.01 2.78 0.34
CA GLY A 72 -6.81 2.76 -0.88
C GLY A 72 -7.37 4.15 -1.20
N VAL A 73 -8.01 4.79 -0.22
CA VAL A 73 -8.60 6.14 -0.37
C VAL A 73 -7.56 7.19 -0.75
N VAL A 74 -6.41 7.21 -0.09
CA VAL A 74 -5.33 8.17 -0.41
C VAL A 74 -4.85 8.01 -1.85
N PHE A 75 -4.74 6.79 -2.36
CA PHE A 75 -4.35 6.56 -3.75
C PHE A 75 -5.44 6.94 -4.76
N VAL A 76 -6.72 6.80 -4.41
CA VAL A 76 -7.82 7.34 -5.23
C VAL A 76 -7.72 8.87 -5.30
N LEU A 77 -7.45 9.56 -4.18
CA LEU A 77 -7.25 11.02 -4.18
C LEU A 77 -6.07 11.42 -5.07
N VAL A 78 -4.96 10.68 -5.01
CA VAL A 78 -3.82 10.90 -5.91
C VAL A 78 -4.22 10.73 -7.38
N ALA A 79 -5.06 9.73 -7.71
CA ALA A 79 -5.59 9.55 -9.07
C ALA A 79 -6.37 10.78 -9.55
N VAL A 80 -7.23 11.33 -8.68
CA VAL A 80 -8.04 12.51 -8.95
C VAL A 80 -7.13 13.74 -9.14
N CYS A 81 -6.12 13.92 -8.31
CA CYS A 81 -5.14 15.01 -8.46
C CYS A 81 -4.31 14.92 -9.75
N ILE A 82 -4.15 13.72 -10.31
CA ILE A 82 -3.42 13.47 -11.56
C ILE A 82 -4.31 13.65 -12.81
N LEU A 83 -5.63 13.83 -12.67
CA LEU A 83 -6.54 14.11 -13.79
C LEU A 83 -6.07 15.23 -14.75
N PRO A 84 -5.49 16.35 -14.29
CA PRO A 84 -5.01 17.41 -15.18
C PRO A 84 -3.85 16.98 -16.10
N LEU A 85 -3.10 15.92 -15.75
CA LEU A 85 -1.99 15.39 -16.57
C LEU A 85 -2.46 14.66 -17.82
N LYS A 86 -3.76 14.34 -17.94
CA LYS A 86 -4.36 13.68 -19.11
C LYS A 86 -4.00 14.36 -20.43
N ASN A 87 -4.00 15.69 -20.43
CA ASN A 87 -3.77 16.49 -21.64
C ASN A 87 -2.28 16.67 -21.97
N TYR A 88 -1.38 16.43 -21.01
CA TYR A 88 0.06 16.65 -21.17
C TYR A 88 0.82 15.35 -21.46
N SER A 89 0.39 14.21 -20.91
CA SER A 89 1.05 12.92 -21.12
C SER A 89 0.06 11.75 -20.97
N PRO A 90 -0.75 11.48 -22.02
CA PRO A 90 -1.77 10.43 -22.00
C PRO A 90 -1.27 9.03 -21.59
N PRO A 91 -0.07 8.57 -22.03
CA PRO A 91 0.43 7.24 -21.64
C PRO A 91 0.72 7.12 -20.13
N LEU A 92 1.33 8.16 -19.53
CA LEU A 92 1.62 8.21 -18.10
C LEU A 92 0.34 8.29 -17.26
N TRP A 93 -0.65 9.03 -17.75
CA TRP A 93 -1.98 9.11 -17.14
C TRP A 93 -2.66 7.74 -17.11
N TRP A 94 -2.72 7.04 -18.25
CA TRP A 94 -3.28 5.69 -18.32
C TRP A 94 -2.52 4.68 -17.46
N LEU A 95 -1.18 4.71 -17.48
CA LEU A 95 -0.35 3.85 -16.63
C LEU A 95 -0.71 4.04 -15.15
N THR A 96 -0.81 5.29 -14.71
CA THR A 96 -1.15 5.61 -13.31
C THR A 96 -2.55 5.12 -12.95
N ILE A 97 -3.53 5.28 -13.83
CA ILE A 97 -4.90 4.78 -13.62
C ILE A 97 -4.92 3.26 -13.49
N VAL A 98 -4.23 2.55 -14.38
CA VAL A 98 -4.16 1.07 -14.33
C VAL A 98 -3.52 0.63 -13.01
N LEU A 99 -2.41 1.25 -12.62
CA LEU A 99 -1.70 0.91 -11.38
C LEU A 99 -2.55 1.18 -10.12
N ILE A 100 -3.30 2.29 -10.08
CA ILE A 100 -4.22 2.60 -8.99
C ILE A 100 -5.42 1.65 -9.00
N GLY A 101 -5.97 1.37 -10.18
CA GLY A 101 -7.08 0.43 -10.37
C GLY A 101 -6.73 -1.00 -9.94
N LEU A 102 -5.46 -1.40 -10.01
CA LEU A 102 -5.00 -2.67 -9.44
C LEU A 102 -4.74 -2.57 -7.93
N TYR A 103 -4.19 -1.45 -7.46
CA TYR A 103 -3.73 -1.30 -6.09
C TYR A 103 -4.86 -1.06 -5.08
N VAL A 104 -5.90 -0.31 -5.46
CA VAL A 104 -7.02 0.00 -4.57
C VAL A 104 -7.83 -1.26 -4.22
N PRO A 105 -8.29 -2.08 -5.20
CA PRO A 105 -8.94 -3.36 -4.89
C PRO A 105 -8.05 -4.28 -4.06
N TRP A 106 -6.74 -4.31 -4.34
CA TRP A 106 -5.78 -5.06 -3.54
C TRP A 106 -5.79 -4.62 -2.07
N CYS A 107 -5.78 -3.32 -1.78
CA CYS A 107 -5.86 -2.80 -0.41
C CYS A 107 -7.20 -3.15 0.26
N VAL A 108 -8.31 -2.98 -0.45
CA VAL A 108 -9.66 -3.28 0.05
C VAL A 108 -9.81 -4.77 0.38
N ALA A 109 -9.36 -5.67 -0.51
CA ALA A 109 -9.43 -7.11 -0.29
C ALA A 109 -8.67 -7.55 0.97
N HIS A 110 -7.44 -7.07 1.16
CA HIS A 110 -6.65 -7.39 2.35
C HIS A 110 -7.25 -6.81 3.63
N GLY A 111 -7.82 -5.60 3.57
CA GLY A 111 -8.55 -4.99 4.68
C GLY A 111 -9.76 -5.81 5.09
N LEU A 112 -10.60 -6.23 4.14
CA LEU A 112 -11.78 -7.06 4.41
C LEU A 112 -11.42 -8.42 5.02
N ILE A 113 -10.39 -9.08 4.48
CA ILE A 113 -9.94 -10.38 5.00
C ILE A 113 -9.44 -10.24 6.44
N LEU A 114 -8.65 -9.19 6.73
CA LEU A 114 -8.20 -8.93 8.10
C LEU A 114 -9.38 -8.60 9.03
N ASN A 115 -10.38 -7.85 8.56
CA ASN A 115 -11.54 -7.46 9.37
C ASN A 115 -12.40 -8.66 9.75
N LYS A 116 -12.72 -9.53 8.78
CA LYS A 116 -13.45 -10.77 9.05
C LYS A 116 -12.71 -11.63 10.08
N LYS A 117 -11.37 -11.70 9.97
CA LYS A 117 -10.56 -12.48 10.91
C LYS A 117 -10.59 -11.91 12.34
N SER A 118 -10.67 -10.59 12.53
CA SER A 118 -10.88 -10.05 13.89
C SER A 118 -12.23 -10.42 14.48
N GLU A 119 -13.29 -10.35 13.67
CA GLU A 119 -14.65 -10.67 14.14
C GLU A 119 -14.74 -12.14 14.57
N ASP A 120 -14.13 -13.05 13.81
CA ASP A 120 -14.03 -14.47 14.16
C ASP A 120 -13.22 -14.70 15.46
N ASP A 121 -12.13 -13.96 15.67
CA ASP A 121 -11.26 -14.10 16.85
C ASP A 121 -11.89 -13.50 18.14
N GLU A 122 -12.79 -12.51 18.04
CA GLU A 122 -13.52 -11.93 19.18
C GLU A 122 -14.75 -12.76 19.60
N ALA A 123 -15.25 -13.64 18.73
CA ALA A 123 -16.41 -14.49 18.97
C ALA A 123 -16.08 -15.82 19.67
N HIS A 124 -14.80 -16.14 19.90
CA HIS A 124 -14.29 -17.37 20.50
C HIS A 124 -13.52 -17.12 21.80
#